data_AF-A0A0N5CRZ8-F1
#
_entry.id   AF-A0A0N5CRZ8-F1
#
_cell.length_a   1.000
_cell.length_b   1.000
_cell.length_c   1.000
_cell.angle_alpha   90.00
_cell.angle_beta   90.00
_cell.angle_gamma   90.00
#
_symmetry.space_group_name_H-M   'P 1'
#
loop_
_entity.id
_entity.type
_entity.pdbx_description
1 polymer ?
#
loop_
_entity_poly.entity_id
_entity_poly.type
_entity_poly.pdbx_seq_one_letter_code
_entity_poly.pdbx_strand_id
1 'polypeptide(L)'
;MIGAVSNAWIALLGDITEIHLSSIIQVENKALWQELTDTEKYDMRSSPNCVIKHTAILMKYGMYLYQSLQYSSIKVAASQGWSGAVCAWIGIRDDRLNNVVYVEEFAKPDTPYSVYRYSVTTDNTKYIAAAILHALYAGHLKVLQYLPDIDVSKLFHHVFPDARVPIKFIRKLIYIPTEELMLNGNLREQLDRIGHALLMWLPVTGIQKLVTEARQKDDENVIHYVMKLLRIDRGD
;
A
#
# COMPACT_ATOMS: atom_id res chain seq x y z
N MET A 1 2.59 26.76 14.91
CA MET A 1 3.80 26.21 14.24
C MET A 1 4.01 24.70 14.46
N ILE A 2 3.08 23.96 15.08
CA ILE A 2 3.19 22.49 15.27
C ILE A 2 2.53 21.71 14.11
N GLY A 3 1.55 22.31 13.41
CA GLY A 3 0.88 21.69 12.25
C GLY A 3 1.61 21.82 10.91
N ALA A 4 2.56 22.74 10.78
CA ALA A 4 3.27 22.98 9.51
C ALA A 4 4.36 21.94 9.24
N VAL A 5 5.04 21.45 10.28
CA VAL A 5 6.10 20.42 10.16
C VAL A 5 5.48 19.04 9.91
N SER A 6 4.35 18.72 10.56
CA SER A 6 3.58 17.49 10.27
C SER A 6 3.04 17.49 8.85
N ASN A 7 2.53 18.61 8.34
CA ASN A 7 2.05 18.70 6.96
C ASN A 7 3.22 18.73 5.96
N ALA A 8 4.37 19.28 6.32
CA ALA A 8 5.57 19.23 5.49
C ALA A 8 6.12 17.81 5.37
N TRP A 9 6.12 17.00 6.44
CA TRP A 9 6.51 15.58 6.39
C TRP A 9 5.43 14.64 5.86
N ILE A 10 4.16 15.08 5.79
CA ILE A 10 3.04 14.39 5.12
C ILE A 10 2.93 14.83 3.64
N ALA A 11 3.49 15.99 3.26
CA ALA A 11 3.73 16.42 1.87
C ALA A 11 5.05 15.86 1.30
N LEU A 12 6.17 15.93 2.02
CA LEU A 12 7.14 14.82 2.03
C LEU A 12 6.34 13.53 2.42
N LEU A 13 6.72 12.28 2.29
CA LEU A 13 5.85 11.07 2.45
C LEU A 13 4.57 10.94 1.58
N GLY A 14 3.71 11.96 1.45
CA GLY A 14 2.48 11.94 0.64
C GLY A 14 2.67 12.35 -0.82
N ASP A 15 3.54 13.33 -1.10
CA ASP A 15 4.13 13.63 -2.42
C ASP A 15 5.57 13.08 -2.55
N ILE A 16 6.09 12.37 -1.54
CA ILE A 16 7.32 11.58 -1.69
C ILE A 16 7.05 10.38 -2.60
N THR A 17 7.35 10.61 -3.86
CA THR A 17 8.13 9.68 -4.68
C THR A 17 9.52 9.40 -4.08
N GLU A 18 10.02 10.21 -3.13
CA GLU A 18 11.40 10.11 -2.63
C GLU A 18 11.59 10.14 -1.11
N ILE A 19 11.47 8.97 -0.49
CA ILE A 19 12.52 8.50 0.40
C ILE A 19 12.86 7.16 -0.20
N HIS A 20 14.07 7.10 -0.70
CA HIS A 20 14.72 5.95 -1.28
C HIS A 20 14.91 4.85 -0.22
N LEU A 21 13.83 4.34 0.37
CA LEU A 21 13.88 3.14 1.21
C LEU A 21 14.33 1.90 0.41
N SER A 22 14.55 2.04 -0.90
CA SER A 22 15.15 1.05 -1.81
C SER A 22 16.65 1.23 -2.12
N SER A 23 17.29 2.35 -1.73
CA SER A 23 18.77 2.52 -1.84
C SER A 23 19.48 2.46 -0.48
N ILE A 24 18.75 2.61 0.62
CA ILE A 24 19.41 2.79 1.91
C ILE A 24 19.57 1.48 2.69
N ILE A 25 20.61 0.69 2.40
CA ILE A 25 20.97 -0.43 3.26
C ILE A 25 22.33 -0.20 3.95
N GLN A 26 22.19 0.02 5.27
CA GLN A 26 23.18 0.21 6.34
C GLN A 26 23.99 1.51 6.39
N VAL A 27 24.73 1.88 5.34
CA VAL A 27 25.70 2.99 5.46
C VAL A 27 25.01 4.35 5.33
N GLU A 28 24.13 4.49 4.34
CA GLU A 28 23.42 5.73 4.05
C GLU A 28 22.35 6.06 5.10
N ASN A 29 21.69 5.08 5.72
CA ASN A 29 20.59 5.32 6.68
C ASN A 29 21.13 5.95 7.98
N LYS A 30 22.28 5.44 8.42
CA LYS A 30 22.98 5.96 9.59
C LYS A 30 23.66 7.29 9.28
N ALA A 31 24.18 7.48 8.06
CA ALA A 31 24.76 8.75 7.62
C ALA A 31 23.69 9.86 7.53
N LEU A 32 22.58 9.60 6.84
CA LEU A 32 21.40 10.48 6.79
C LEU A 32 20.88 10.77 8.19
N TRP A 33 20.83 9.76 9.06
CA TRP A 33 20.47 9.98 10.46
C TRP A 33 21.42 10.95 11.18
N GLN A 34 22.72 10.94 10.88
CA GLN A 34 23.64 11.89 11.50
C GLN A 34 23.48 13.32 10.96
N GLU A 35 23.12 13.46 9.69
CA GLU A 35 22.92 14.75 9.02
C GLU A 35 21.68 15.51 9.52
N LEU A 36 20.67 14.79 10.02
CA LEU A 36 19.49 15.40 10.63
C LEU A 36 19.86 16.21 11.89
N THR A 37 19.21 17.35 12.07
CA THR A 37 19.27 18.12 13.31
C THR A 37 18.63 17.37 14.48
N ASP A 38 18.96 17.74 15.71
CA ASP A 38 18.36 17.13 16.90
C ASP A 38 16.84 17.33 16.98
N THR A 39 16.35 18.47 16.45
CA THR A 39 14.91 18.75 16.33
C THR A 39 14.24 17.78 15.37
N GLU A 40 14.78 17.59 14.16
CA GLU A 40 14.22 16.63 13.19
C GLU A 40 14.24 15.20 13.71
N LYS A 41 15.35 14.80 14.35
CA LYS A 41 15.48 13.50 15.02
C LYS A 41 14.42 13.34 16.10
N TYR A 42 14.12 14.38 16.87
CA TYR A 42 13.10 14.35 17.92
C TYR A 42 11.70 14.25 17.30
N ASP A 43 11.39 15.05 16.29
CA ASP A 43 10.10 15.10 15.62
C ASP A 43 9.77 13.76 14.95
N MET A 44 10.72 13.16 14.23
CA MET A 44 10.50 11.86 13.60
C MET A 44 10.26 10.75 14.64
N ARG A 45 11.01 10.74 15.75
CA ARG A 45 10.86 9.72 16.82
C ARG A 45 9.56 9.88 17.62
N SER A 46 9.10 11.11 17.78
CA SER A 46 7.87 11.45 18.51
C SER A 46 6.63 11.48 17.62
N SER A 47 6.80 11.27 16.30
CA SER A 47 5.70 11.29 15.35
C SER A 47 4.60 10.26 15.72
N PRO A 48 3.32 10.68 15.70
CA PRO A 48 2.19 9.75 15.86
C PRO A 48 2.03 8.83 14.66
N ASN A 49 2.63 9.15 13.51
CA ASN A 49 2.60 8.30 12.33
C ASN A 49 3.67 7.20 12.45
N CYS A 50 3.23 5.95 12.49
CA CYS A 50 4.14 4.83 12.71
C CYS A 50 5.11 4.62 11.55
N VAL A 51 4.78 4.99 10.31
CA VAL A 51 5.72 4.92 9.18
C VAL A 51 6.91 5.84 9.45
N ILE A 52 6.67 7.08 9.86
CA ILE A 52 7.72 8.07 10.18
C ILE A 52 8.57 7.58 11.34
N LYS A 53 7.89 7.18 12.43
CA LYS A 53 8.54 6.68 13.63
C LYS A 53 9.39 5.44 13.36
N HIS A 54 8.89 4.50 12.56
CA HIS A 54 9.60 3.27 12.22
C HIS A 54 10.76 3.53 11.27
N THR A 55 10.61 4.45 10.31
CA THR A 55 11.73 4.91 9.48
C THR A 55 12.84 5.51 10.36
N ALA A 56 12.52 6.35 11.33
CA ALA A 56 13.52 6.88 12.28
C ALA A 56 14.21 5.78 13.10
N ILE A 57 13.45 4.78 13.55
CA ILE A 57 14.00 3.61 14.26
C ILE A 57 14.98 2.84 13.36
N LEU A 58 14.63 2.60 12.10
CA LEU A 58 15.50 1.90 11.14
C LEU A 58 16.76 2.72 10.80
N MET A 59 16.61 4.02 10.59
CA MET A 59 17.73 4.94 10.36
C MET A 59 18.73 4.94 11.52
N LYS A 60 18.22 4.91 12.76
CA LYS A 60 19.04 4.94 13.98
C LYS A 60 19.65 3.58 14.35
N TYR A 61 18.87 2.51 14.30
CA TYR A 61 19.23 1.21 14.88
C TYR A 61 19.51 0.11 13.84
N GLY A 62 19.28 0.39 12.55
CA GLY A 62 19.53 -0.55 11.45
C GLY A 62 18.46 -1.63 11.30
N MET A 63 18.72 -2.59 10.40
CA MET A 63 17.73 -3.53 9.86
C MET A 63 17.25 -4.63 10.84
N TYR A 64 17.84 -4.75 12.02
CA TYR A 64 17.48 -5.78 13.00
C TYR A 64 16.01 -5.72 13.45
N LEU A 65 15.39 -4.54 13.35
CA LEU A 65 13.98 -4.32 13.67
C LEU A 65 13.07 -4.32 12.44
N TYR A 66 13.61 -4.54 11.23
CA TYR A 66 12.84 -4.37 10.00
C TYR A 66 11.59 -5.26 9.96
N GLN A 67 11.75 -6.56 10.19
CA GLN A 67 10.64 -7.52 10.10
C GLN A 67 9.52 -7.23 11.10
N SER A 68 9.85 -6.75 12.31
CA SER A 68 8.86 -6.46 13.35
C SER A 68 8.07 -5.18 13.06
N LEU A 69 8.65 -4.23 12.32
CA LEU A 69 8.03 -2.96 11.97
C LEU A 69 7.29 -3.02 10.62
N GLN A 70 7.75 -3.87 9.71
CA GLN A 70 7.35 -3.90 8.30
C GLN A 70 5.83 -3.96 8.10
N TYR A 71 5.14 -4.92 8.70
CA TYR A 71 3.70 -5.10 8.51
C TYR A 71 2.90 -3.84 8.91
N SER A 72 3.23 -3.27 10.07
CA SER A 72 2.52 -2.10 10.61
C SER A 72 2.74 -0.85 9.75
N SER A 73 3.96 -0.65 9.25
CA SER A 73 4.29 0.46 8.36
C SER A 73 3.58 0.32 7.01
N ILE A 74 3.54 -0.88 6.43
CA ILE A 74 2.84 -1.14 5.16
C ILE A 74 1.35 -0.85 5.29
N LYS A 75 0.71 -1.34 6.35
CA LYS A 75 -0.71 -1.10 6.61
C LYS A 75 -1.01 0.41 6.64
N VAL A 76 -0.24 1.17 7.42
CA VAL A 76 -0.47 2.62 7.55
C VAL A 76 -0.16 3.35 6.25
N ALA A 77 0.96 3.06 5.59
CA ALA A 77 1.30 3.66 4.30
C ALA A 77 0.21 3.40 3.24
N ALA A 78 -0.26 2.16 3.12
CA ALA A 78 -1.31 1.77 2.18
C ALA A 78 -2.65 2.47 2.50
N SER A 79 -3.03 2.54 3.77
CA SER A 79 -4.24 3.25 4.21
C SER A 79 -4.17 4.77 4.07
N GLN A 80 -2.99 5.34 3.82
CA GLN A 80 -2.78 6.77 3.54
C GLN A 80 -2.52 7.03 2.04
N GLY A 81 -2.43 5.99 1.21
CA GLY A 81 -2.15 6.13 -0.22
C GLY A 81 -0.68 6.39 -0.57
N TRP A 82 0.25 6.22 0.38
CA TRP A 82 1.67 6.51 0.23
C TRP A 82 2.39 5.42 -0.56
N SER A 83 2.19 5.44 -1.88
CA SER A 83 2.66 4.40 -2.80
C SER A 83 4.18 4.17 -2.74
N GLY A 84 4.97 5.24 -2.65
CA GLY A 84 6.42 5.18 -2.47
C GLY A 84 6.81 4.45 -1.18
N ALA A 85 6.21 4.83 -0.06
CA ALA A 85 6.43 4.18 1.23
C ALA A 85 5.98 2.72 1.24
N VAL A 86 4.89 2.37 0.56
CA VAL A 86 4.46 0.96 0.42
C VAL A 86 5.53 0.15 -0.34
N CYS A 87 5.96 0.60 -1.51
CA CYS A 87 6.95 -0.12 -2.33
C CYS A 87 8.28 -0.28 -1.59
N ALA A 88 8.71 0.80 -0.95
CA ALA A 88 9.84 0.85 -0.04
C ALA A 88 9.80 -0.21 1.07
N TRP A 89 8.71 -0.27 1.83
CA TRP A 89 8.56 -1.22 2.93
C TRP A 89 8.35 -2.66 2.46
N ILE A 90 7.95 -2.88 1.21
CA ILE A 90 7.90 -4.23 0.61
C ILE A 90 9.26 -4.62 0.00
N GLY A 91 10.04 -3.65 -0.46
CA GLY A 91 11.25 -3.89 -1.26
C GLY A 91 10.97 -4.02 -2.77
N ILE A 92 9.89 -3.43 -3.26
CA ILE A 92 9.59 -3.31 -4.70
C ILE A 92 10.29 -2.06 -5.25
N ARG A 93 10.93 -2.21 -6.41
CA ARG A 93 11.46 -1.10 -7.20
C ARG A 93 10.53 -0.84 -8.37
N ASP A 94 10.17 0.42 -8.58
CA ASP A 94 9.32 0.86 -9.69
C ASP A 94 9.84 2.20 -10.22
N ASP A 95 10.29 2.22 -11.47
CA ASP A 95 10.94 3.40 -12.04
C ASP A 95 9.99 4.59 -12.23
N ARG A 96 8.67 4.36 -12.20
CA ARG A 96 7.66 5.44 -12.23
C ARG A 96 7.62 6.23 -10.92
N LEU A 97 8.25 5.71 -9.86
CA LEU A 97 8.44 6.41 -8.59
C LEU A 97 9.80 7.14 -8.54
N ASN A 98 10.68 6.98 -9.55
CA ASN A 98 11.94 7.71 -9.59
C ASN A 98 11.67 9.17 -9.94
N ASN A 99 11.97 10.09 -9.03
CA ASN A 99 12.21 11.47 -9.40
C ASN A 99 13.67 11.52 -9.90
N VAL A 100 13.87 11.93 -11.15
CA VAL A 100 15.21 12.00 -11.76
C VAL A 100 16.11 13.02 -11.04
N VAL A 101 15.50 13.99 -10.34
CA VAL A 101 16.20 15.13 -9.72
C VAL A 101 17.05 14.75 -8.50
N TYR A 102 16.64 13.78 -7.69
CA TYR A 102 17.32 13.46 -6.42
C TYR A 102 18.32 12.30 -6.56
N VAL A 103 18.11 11.43 -7.56
CA VAL A 103 19.10 10.42 -7.96
C VAL A 103 20.40 11.09 -8.41
N GLU A 104 20.32 12.25 -9.09
CA GLU A 104 21.48 13.02 -9.52
C GLU A 104 22.19 13.78 -8.37
N GLU A 105 21.45 14.29 -7.37
CA GLU A 105 22.04 15.02 -6.23
C GLU A 105 22.80 14.11 -5.23
N PHE A 106 22.39 12.85 -5.08
CA PHE A 106 23.06 11.89 -4.19
C PHE A 106 23.98 10.90 -4.92
N ALA A 107 23.96 10.88 -6.26
CA ALA A 107 24.97 10.20 -7.06
C ALA A 107 26.32 10.90 -6.89
N LYS A 108 27.10 10.49 -5.88
CA LYS A 108 28.53 10.79 -5.91
C LYS A 108 29.11 10.17 -7.19
N PRO A 109 29.85 10.95 -8.01
CA PRO A 109 30.30 10.52 -9.34
C PRO A 109 31.19 9.26 -9.32
N ASP A 110 31.74 8.90 -8.17
CA ASP A 110 32.71 7.79 -8.02
C ASP A 110 32.14 6.53 -7.36
N THR A 111 30.84 6.49 -7.04
CA THR A 111 30.22 5.27 -6.50
C THR A 111 29.65 4.47 -7.68
N PRO A 112 30.29 3.37 -8.11
CA PRO A 112 29.65 2.48 -9.07
C PRO A 112 28.34 2.01 -8.42
N TYR A 113 27.23 2.21 -9.14
CA TYR A 113 25.93 1.59 -8.90
C TYR A 113 26.04 0.06 -9.04
N SER A 114 26.95 -0.56 -8.28
CA SER A 114 26.97 -1.98 -8.07
C SER A 114 25.70 -2.28 -7.30
N VAL A 115 24.71 -2.63 -8.11
CA VAL A 115 23.38 -3.07 -7.77
C VAL A 115 23.52 -4.05 -6.62
N TYR A 116 23.33 -3.57 -5.40
CA TYR A 116 23.01 -4.44 -4.28
C TYR A 116 21.69 -5.11 -4.66
N ARG A 117 21.80 -6.26 -5.31
CA ARG A 117 20.71 -7.22 -5.46
C ARG A 117 20.40 -7.67 -4.04
N TYR A 118 19.33 -7.11 -3.49
CA TYR A 118 18.77 -7.69 -2.29
C TYR A 118 18.38 -9.13 -2.60
N SER A 119 18.98 -10.05 -1.85
CA SER A 119 18.43 -11.38 -1.69
C SER A 119 17.07 -11.20 -1.02
N VAL A 120 16.01 -11.24 -1.82
CA VAL A 120 14.62 -11.35 -1.34
C VAL A 120 14.53 -12.68 -0.59
N THR A 121 14.79 -12.66 0.71
CA THR A 121 14.56 -13.82 1.57
C THR A 121 13.24 -13.63 2.29
N THR A 122 12.31 -14.55 2.03
CA THR A 122 10.88 -14.64 2.41
C THR A 122 9.88 -14.04 1.43
N ASP A 123 8.84 -14.82 1.15
CA ASP A 123 7.74 -14.54 0.24
C ASP A 123 6.99 -13.24 0.65
N ASN A 124 7.31 -12.13 -0.04
CA ASN A 124 6.70 -10.82 0.18
C ASN A 124 5.21 -10.77 -0.21
N THR A 125 4.66 -11.83 -0.78
CA THR A 125 3.25 -11.93 -1.22
C THR A 125 2.29 -11.56 -0.10
N LYS A 126 2.56 -11.95 1.16
CA LYS A 126 1.71 -11.56 2.29
C LYS A 126 1.69 -10.04 2.54
N TYR A 127 2.83 -9.37 2.34
CA TYR A 127 2.96 -7.94 2.58
C TYR A 127 2.32 -7.14 1.44
N ILE A 128 2.49 -7.61 0.20
CA ILE A 128 1.83 -7.06 -0.98
C ILE A 128 0.31 -7.21 -0.82
N ALA A 129 -0.18 -8.39 -0.42
CA ALA A 129 -1.61 -8.63 -0.28
C ALA A 129 -2.21 -7.76 0.83
N ALA A 130 -1.49 -7.58 1.94
CA ALA A 130 -1.89 -6.66 2.99
C ALA A 130 -1.95 -5.21 2.48
N ALA A 131 -0.96 -4.77 1.71
CA ALA A 131 -0.94 -3.43 1.11
C ALA A 131 -2.14 -3.20 0.18
N ILE A 132 -2.41 -4.15 -0.73
CA ILE A 132 -3.55 -4.08 -1.66
C ILE A 132 -4.87 -3.95 -0.87
N LEU A 133 -5.11 -4.84 0.10
CA LEU A 133 -6.35 -4.83 0.87
C LEU A 133 -6.53 -3.55 1.69
N HIS A 134 -5.47 -3.06 2.34
CA HIS A 134 -5.54 -1.82 3.13
C HIS A 134 -5.70 -0.57 2.26
N ALA A 135 -5.06 -0.53 1.09
CA ALA A 135 -5.24 0.54 0.12
C ALA A 135 -6.68 0.55 -0.43
N LEU A 136 -7.22 -0.61 -0.82
CA LEU A 136 -8.61 -0.74 -1.28
C LEU A 136 -9.61 -0.36 -0.21
N TYR A 137 -9.40 -0.82 1.02
CA TYR A 137 -10.29 -0.52 2.13
C TYR A 137 -10.33 0.99 2.41
N ALA A 138 -9.19 1.69 2.29
CA ALA A 138 -9.11 3.14 2.41
C ALA A 138 -9.61 3.87 1.15
N GLY A 139 -9.52 3.26 -0.04
CA GLY A 139 -9.93 3.84 -1.33
C GLY A 139 -8.77 4.45 -2.13
N HIS A 140 -7.53 4.05 -1.87
CA HIS A 140 -6.34 4.54 -2.56
C HIS A 140 -5.97 3.61 -3.73
N LEU A 141 -6.73 3.68 -4.82
CA LEU A 141 -6.54 2.82 -6.00
C LEU A 141 -5.19 3.04 -6.69
N LYS A 142 -4.68 4.28 -6.70
CA LYS A 142 -3.35 4.66 -7.19
C LYS A 142 -2.21 3.79 -6.65
N VAL A 143 -2.32 3.24 -5.43
CA VAL A 143 -1.30 2.36 -4.84
C VAL A 143 -1.15 1.06 -5.64
N LEU A 144 -2.26 0.53 -6.17
CA LEU A 144 -2.26 -0.76 -6.87
C LEU A 144 -1.46 -0.72 -8.16
N GLN A 145 -1.29 0.45 -8.79
CA GLN A 145 -0.51 0.54 -10.03
C GLN A 145 0.94 0.09 -9.84
N TYR A 146 1.49 0.21 -8.62
CA TYR A 146 2.89 -0.10 -8.29
C TYR A 146 3.07 -1.48 -7.64
N LEU A 147 1.98 -2.22 -7.45
CA LEU A 147 2.00 -3.52 -6.80
C LEU A 147 1.73 -4.62 -7.83
N PRO A 148 2.42 -5.78 -7.73
CA PRO A 148 2.10 -6.90 -8.58
C PRO A 148 0.70 -7.40 -8.26
N ASP A 149 0.01 -7.89 -9.29
CA ASP A 149 -1.27 -8.53 -9.14
C ASP A 149 -1.08 -9.92 -8.54
N ILE A 150 -1.65 -10.14 -7.35
CA ILE A 150 -1.51 -11.37 -6.57
C ILE A 150 -2.83 -11.73 -5.90
N ASP A 151 -2.98 -12.99 -5.54
CA ASP A 151 -4.13 -13.43 -4.75
C ASP A 151 -4.08 -12.85 -3.32
N VAL A 152 -5.11 -12.11 -2.95
CA VAL A 152 -5.28 -11.49 -1.63
C VAL A 152 -6.21 -12.29 -0.69
N SER A 153 -6.79 -13.40 -1.17
CA SER A 153 -7.87 -14.13 -0.50
C SER A 153 -7.56 -14.54 0.93
N LYS A 154 -6.32 -15.00 1.18
CA LYS A 154 -5.85 -15.44 2.50
C LYS A 154 -5.87 -14.34 3.55
N LEU A 155 -5.90 -13.06 3.17
CA LEU A 155 -5.79 -11.93 4.09
C LEU A 155 -7.10 -11.16 4.29
N PHE A 156 -8.21 -11.58 3.68
CA PHE A 156 -9.50 -10.90 3.90
C PHE A 156 -9.88 -10.79 5.38
N HIS A 157 -9.57 -11.82 6.18
CA HIS A 157 -9.83 -11.83 7.63
C HIS A 157 -9.09 -10.71 8.41
N HIS A 158 -8.01 -10.13 7.88
CA HIS A 158 -7.34 -8.99 8.50
C HIS A 158 -8.10 -7.67 8.34
N VAL A 159 -8.94 -7.56 7.31
CA VAL A 159 -9.75 -6.37 7.03
C VAL A 159 -11.22 -6.59 7.44
N PHE A 160 -11.69 -7.83 7.34
CA PHE A 160 -13.06 -8.25 7.66
C PHE A 160 -13.03 -9.42 8.66
N PRO A 161 -12.64 -9.21 9.93
CA PRO A 161 -12.47 -10.30 10.89
C PRO A 161 -13.73 -11.15 11.08
N ASP A 162 -14.91 -10.54 10.97
CA ASP A 162 -16.20 -11.22 11.17
C ASP A 162 -16.88 -11.63 9.86
N ALA A 163 -16.16 -11.64 8.74
CA ALA A 163 -16.72 -11.84 7.39
C ALA A 163 -17.88 -10.87 7.04
N ARG A 164 -17.88 -9.68 7.66
CA ARG A 164 -18.82 -8.60 7.36
C ARG A 164 -18.13 -7.59 6.46
N VAL A 165 -18.48 -7.63 5.18
CA VAL A 165 -18.02 -6.66 4.18
C VAL A 165 -19.04 -5.54 4.10
N PRO A 166 -18.67 -4.27 4.34
CA PRO A 166 -19.57 -3.14 4.15
C PRO A 166 -19.91 -2.96 2.67
N ILE A 167 -21.16 -2.62 2.34
CA ILE A 167 -21.53 -2.30 0.95
C ILE A 167 -20.66 -1.19 0.33
N LYS A 168 -20.17 -0.25 1.16
CA LYS A 168 -19.24 0.81 0.75
C LYS A 168 -17.93 0.25 0.19
N PHE A 169 -17.46 -0.91 0.67
CA PHE A 169 -16.29 -1.57 0.13
C PHE A 169 -16.58 -2.12 -1.28
N ILE A 170 -17.72 -2.78 -1.49
CA ILE A 170 -18.13 -3.26 -2.82
C ILE A 170 -18.24 -2.12 -3.82
N ARG A 171 -18.80 -0.98 -3.40
CA ARG A 171 -18.85 0.24 -4.23
C ARG A 171 -17.47 0.72 -4.69
N LYS A 172 -16.43 0.59 -3.86
CA LYS A 172 -15.05 0.95 -4.26
C LYS A 172 -14.48 0.03 -5.34
N LEU A 173 -14.98 -1.20 -5.47
CA LEU A 173 -14.60 -2.13 -6.54
C LEU A 173 -15.36 -1.85 -7.86
N ILE A 174 -16.48 -1.12 -7.78
CA ILE A 174 -17.34 -0.82 -8.93
C ILE A 174 -16.99 0.55 -9.50
N TYR A 175 -16.99 1.57 -8.65
CA TYR A 175 -16.82 2.97 -9.02
C TYR A 175 -15.35 3.35 -9.01
N ILE A 176 -14.70 3.12 -10.15
CA ILE A 176 -13.29 3.44 -10.37
C ILE A 176 -13.23 4.78 -11.11
N PRO A 177 -12.48 5.79 -10.60
CA PRO A 177 -12.24 7.02 -11.34
C PRO A 177 -11.59 6.74 -12.70
N THR A 178 -12.00 7.47 -13.73
CA THR A 178 -11.48 7.27 -15.10
C THR A 178 -9.96 7.47 -15.16
N GLU A 179 -9.43 8.41 -14.39
CA GLU A 179 -8.00 8.69 -14.31
C GLU A 179 -7.22 7.47 -13.82
N GLU A 180 -7.74 6.74 -12.83
CA GLU A 180 -7.12 5.54 -12.27
C GLU A 180 -7.13 4.38 -13.28
N LEU A 181 -8.20 4.25 -14.08
CA LEU A 181 -8.27 3.28 -15.18
C LEU A 181 -7.25 3.58 -16.29
N MET A 182 -7.00 4.86 -16.58
CA MET A 182 -6.00 5.25 -17.58
C MET A 182 -4.56 5.01 -17.10
N LEU A 183 -4.30 5.25 -15.80
CA LEU A 183 -2.98 5.03 -15.20
C LEU A 183 -2.66 3.54 -14.99
N ASN A 184 -3.68 2.71 -14.80
CA ASN A 184 -3.56 1.27 -14.64
C ASN A 184 -4.58 0.53 -15.52
N GLY A 185 -4.17 0.18 -16.74
CA GLY A 185 -5.04 -0.48 -17.72
C GLY A 185 -5.60 -1.84 -17.27
N ASN A 186 -4.95 -2.49 -16.29
CA ASN A 186 -5.40 -3.78 -15.74
C ASN A 186 -6.23 -3.63 -14.45
N LEU A 187 -6.47 -2.40 -13.98
CA LEU A 187 -7.12 -2.14 -12.70
C LEU A 187 -8.53 -2.73 -12.61
N ARG A 188 -9.33 -2.63 -13.67
CA ARG A 188 -10.68 -3.22 -13.71
C ARG A 188 -10.64 -4.74 -13.49
N GLU A 189 -9.75 -5.41 -14.21
CA GLU A 189 -9.59 -6.86 -14.16
C GLU A 189 -9.08 -7.31 -12.79
N GLN A 190 -8.11 -6.58 -12.23
CA GLN A 190 -7.59 -6.82 -10.88
C GLN A 190 -8.69 -6.66 -9.82
N LEU A 191 -9.51 -5.61 -9.89
CA LEU A 191 -10.61 -5.39 -8.96
C LEU A 191 -11.73 -6.41 -9.13
N ASP A 192 -11.99 -6.89 -10.35
CA ASP A 192 -12.90 -8.01 -10.61
C ASP A 192 -12.41 -9.31 -9.99
N ARG A 193 -11.11 -9.64 -10.12
CA ARG A 193 -10.49 -10.80 -9.45
C ARG A 193 -10.62 -10.73 -7.93
N ILE A 194 -10.31 -9.57 -7.34
CA ILE A 194 -10.40 -9.36 -5.89
C ILE A 194 -11.86 -9.45 -5.44
N GLY A 195 -12.79 -8.84 -6.18
CA GLY A 195 -14.22 -8.90 -5.90
C GLY A 195 -14.76 -10.33 -5.95
N HIS A 196 -14.34 -11.11 -6.96
CA HIS A 196 -14.74 -12.51 -7.09
C HIS A 196 -14.18 -13.35 -5.94
N ALA A 197 -12.88 -13.24 -5.66
CA ALA A 197 -12.24 -13.92 -4.52
C ALA A 197 -12.94 -13.58 -3.19
N LEU A 198 -13.34 -12.33 -2.99
CA LEU A 198 -14.07 -11.89 -1.80
C LEU A 198 -15.44 -12.55 -1.70
N LEU A 199 -16.19 -12.61 -2.79
CA LEU A 199 -17.51 -13.24 -2.82
C LEU A 199 -17.42 -14.75 -2.58
N MET A 200 -16.38 -15.41 -3.08
CA MET A 200 -16.12 -16.83 -2.82
C MET A 200 -15.67 -17.11 -1.38
N TRP A 201 -14.98 -16.16 -0.75
CA TRP A 201 -14.57 -16.25 0.65
C TRP A 201 -15.72 -16.00 1.63
N LEU A 202 -16.72 -15.20 1.25
CA LEU A 202 -17.86 -14.88 2.10
C LEU A 202 -18.81 -16.08 2.27
N PRO A 203 -19.40 -16.28 3.48
CA PRO A 203 -20.50 -17.21 3.62
C PRO A 203 -21.70 -16.75 2.79
N VAL A 204 -22.52 -17.69 2.32
CA VAL A 204 -23.74 -17.39 1.53
C VAL A 204 -24.65 -16.38 2.24
N THR A 205 -24.74 -16.47 3.57
CA THR A 205 -25.50 -15.51 4.40
C THR A 205 -24.92 -14.09 4.35
N GLY A 206 -23.60 -13.95 4.19
CA GLY A 206 -22.92 -12.66 3.98
C GLY A 206 -23.27 -12.06 2.62
N ILE A 207 -23.26 -12.87 1.56
CA ILE A 207 -23.67 -12.46 0.21
C ILE A 207 -25.14 -12.02 0.20
N GLN A 208 -26.03 -12.80 0.81
CA GLN A 208 -27.46 -12.47 0.91
C GLN A 208 -27.71 -11.16 1.67
N LYS A 209 -26.93 -10.90 2.74
CA LYS A 209 -26.99 -9.62 3.47
C LYS A 209 -26.54 -8.46 2.59
N LEU A 210 -25.44 -8.60 1.84
CA LEU A 210 -24.98 -7.57 0.90
C LEU A 210 -26.04 -7.24 -0.16
N VAL A 211 -26.65 -8.26 -0.76
CA VAL A 211 -27.70 -8.07 -1.79
C VAL A 211 -28.95 -7.44 -1.18
N THR A 212 -29.36 -7.85 0.02
CA THR A 212 -30.50 -7.25 0.73
C THR A 212 -30.24 -5.80 1.07
N GLU A 213 -29.04 -5.47 1.58
CA GLU A 213 -28.65 -4.08 1.87
C GLU A 213 -28.61 -3.23 0.59
N ALA A 214 -28.14 -3.78 -0.52
CA ALA A 214 -28.12 -3.10 -1.81
C ALA A 214 -29.54 -2.79 -2.32
N ARG A 215 -30.46 -3.76 -2.23
CA ARG A 215 -31.88 -3.56 -2.58
C ARG A 215 -32.56 -2.50 -1.72
N GLN A 216 -32.30 -2.50 -0.41
CA GLN A 216 -32.85 -1.49 0.49
C GLN A 216 -32.35 -0.06 0.19
N LYS A 217 -31.23 0.06 -0.54
CA LYS A 217 -30.61 1.33 -0.93
C LYS A 217 -30.78 1.63 -2.42
N ASP A 218 -31.59 0.84 -3.14
CA ASP A 218 -31.79 0.93 -4.59
C ASP A 218 -30.46 0.93 -5.39
N ASP A 219 -29.47 0.15 -4.94
CA ASP A 219 -28.14 0.08 -5.55
C ASP A 219 -28.02 -1.08 -6.55
N GLU A 220 -28.64 -0.88 -7.71
CA GLU A 220 -28.66 -1.86 -8.82
C GLU A 220 -27.26 -2.22 -9.31
N ASN A 221 -26.29 -1.30 -9.21
CA ASN A 221 -24.91 -1.56 -9.65
C ASN A 221 -24.24 -2.61 -8.76
N VAL A 222 -24.41 -2.52 -7.44
CA VAL A 222 -23.90 -3.53 -6.51
C VAL A 222 -24.57 -4.88 -6.74
N ILE A 223 -25.90 -4.90 -6.95
CA ILE A 223 -26.63 -6.15 -7.22
C ILE A 223 -26.12 -6.79 -8.51
N HIS A 224 -26.04 -6.02 -9.60
CA HIS A 224 -25.53 -6.48 -10.88
C HIS A 224 -24.10 -7.01 -10.77
N TYR A 225 -23.23 -6.27 -10.08
CA TYR A 225 -21.83 -6.64 -9.87
C TYR A 225 -21.69 -7.98 -9.13
N VAL A 226 -22.38 -8.14 -8.00
CA VAL A 226 -22.35 -9.40 -7.22
C VAL A 226 -22.86 -10.56 -8.06
N MET A 227 -23.97 -10.38 -8.77
CA MET A 227 -24.55 -11.43 -9.62
C MET A 227 -23.65 -11.78 -10.81
N LYS A 228 -23.03 -10.79 -11.44
CA LYS A 228 -22.06 -10.98 -12.53
C LYS A 228 -20.89 -11.85 -12.05
N LEU A 229 -20.27 -11.49 -10.93
CA LEU A 229 -19.08 -12.18 -10.44
C LEU A 229 -19.33 -13.59 -9.90
N LEU A 230 -20.55 -13.87 -9.42
CA LEU A 230 -20.95 -15.23 -9.01
C LEU A 230 -21.34 -16.14 -10.19
N ARG A 231 -21.68 -15.56 -11.34
CA ARG A 231 -22.04 -16.33 -12.55
C ARG A 231 -20.84 -16.81 -13.35
N ILE A 232 -19.67 -16.18 -13.18
CA ILE A 232 -18.43 -16.53 -13.90
C ILE A 232 -17.88 -17.92 -13.50
N ASP A 233 -18.41 -18.54 -12.42
CA ASP A 233 -18.06 -19.91 -12.00
C ASP A 233 -18.91 -21.04 -12.65
N ARG A 234 -19.83 -20.73 -13.56
CA ARG A 234 -20.44 -21.76 -14.43
C ARG A 234 -19.71 -21.79 -15.76
N GLY A 235 -18.44 -22.18 -15.71
CA GLY A 235 -17.69 -22.57 -16.89
C GLY A 235 -18.29 -23.86 -17.47
N ASP A 236 -18.75 -23.75 -18.72
CA ASP A 236 -18.70 -24.82 -19.72
C ASP A 236 -17.26 -25.29 -19.93
#